data_AF-A0A1V5NMN7-F1
#
_entry.id   AF-A0A1V5NMN7-F1
#
_cell.length_a   1.000
_cell.length_b   1.000
_cell.length_c   1.000
_cell.angle_alpha   90.00
_cell.angle_beta   90.00
_cell.angle_gamma   90.00
#
_symmetry.space_group_name_H-M   'P 1'
#
loop_
_entity.id
_entity.type
_entity.pdbx_description
1 polymer ?
#
loop_
_entity_poly.entity_id
_entity_poly.type
_entity_poly.pdbx_seq_one_letter_code
_entity_poly.pdbx_strand_id
1 'polypeptide(L)'
;MVASHGLTAVTLRCFDLLQKLGTTGCLALSRLNDEGVTAGCEGDVPALLTMHVHRILSGEASFMANPSVFLGDDVVFAHCTVASSIVDNIKWRSHFESGIGVGISGTYRPGTMTVMRLGGPDLGKVFIAEGEVVPHEFREDLCRTQVRIRLPGVADTLGRVPLGNHHILARGAWKDIWSDALEPFGIDIGS
;
A
#
# COMPACT_ATOMS: atom_id res chain seq x y z
N MET A 1 -3.25 -21.79 8.30
CA MET A 1 -4.09 -20.67 8.80
C MET A 1 -4.96 -20.08 7.70
N VAL A 2 -4.41 -19.41 6.68
CA VAL A 2 -5.24 -18.79 5.62
C VAL A 2 -6.13 -19.84 4.92
N ALA A 3 -5.53 -20.84 4.28
CA ALA A 3 -6.28 -21.90 3.60
C ALA A 3 -7.17 -22.72 4.54
N SER A 4 -6.68 -23.04 5.75
CA SER A 4 -7.43 -23.83 6.73
C SER A 4 -8.69 -23.12 7.27
N HIS A 5 -8.76 -21.79 7.16
CA HIS A 5 -9.92 -20.98 7.57
C HIS A 5 -10.64 -20.33 6.38
N GLY A 6 -10.24 -20.62 5.13
CA GLY A 6 -10.85 -20.02 3.93
C GLY A 6 -10.72 -18.50 3.87
N LEU A 7 -9.66 -17.91 4.43
CA LEU A 7 -9.48 -16.46 4.46
C LEU A 7 -9.01 -15.94 3.10
N THR A 8 -9.62 -14.85 2.63
CA THR A 8 -9.22 -14.13 1.41
C THR A 8 -8.39 -12.87 1.70
N ALA A 9 -8.40 -12.42 2.96
CA ALA A 9 -7.60 -11.30 3.43
C ALA A 9 -7.05 -11.54 4.84
N VAL A 10 -5.85 -11.04 5.12
CA VAL A 10 -5.21 -11.12 6.44
C VAL A 10 -4.34 -9.88 6.71
N THR A 11 -4.31 -9.42 7.95
CA THR A 11 -3.31 -8.45 8.41
C THR A 11 -2.65 -8.95 9.68
N LEU A 12 -1.43 -8.52 9.95
CA LEU A 12 -0.63 -8.95 11.10
C LEU A 12 -0.02 -7.78 11.84
N ARG A 13 0.17 -7.94 13.15
CA ARG A 13 0.96 -7.01 13.96
C ARG A 13 2.45 -7.33 13.78
N CYS A 14 3.07 -6.76 12.75
CA CYS A 14 4.44 -7.11 12.32
C CYS A 14 5.48 -6.98 13.44
N PHE A 15 5.36 -5.97 14.29
CA PHE A 15 6.28 -5.71 15.39
C PHE A 15 6.27 -6.80 16.48
N ASP A 16 5.17 -7.52 16.66
CA ASP A 16 5.15 -8.65 17.60
C ASP A 16 6.05 -9.81 17.14
N LEU A 17 6.14 -10.01 15.82
CA LEU A 17 6.91 -11.10 15.23
C LEU A 17 8.41 -10.88 15.42
N LEU A 18 8.84 -9.62 15.40
CA LEU A 18 10.23 -9.24 15.70
C LEU A 18 10.66 -9.78 17.06
N GLN A 19 9.83 -9.55 18.09
CA GLN A 19 10.13 -9.95 19.46
C GLN A 19 10.00 -11.46 19.68
N LYS A 20 8.96 -12.08 19.11
CA LYS A 20 8.64 -13.49 19.40
C LYS A 20 9.44 -14.48 18.55
N LEU A 21 9.76 -14.12 17.31
CA LEU A 21 10.32 -15.04 16.31
C LEU A 21 11.65 -14.55 15.71
N GLY A 22 12.12 -13.35 16.06
CA GLY A 22 13.36 -12.80 15.50
C GLY A 22 13.29 -12.52 14.00
N THR A 23 12.08 -12.31 13.45
CA THR A 23 11.86 -12.06 12.03
C THR A 23 10.64 -11.15 11.81
N THR A 24 10.39 -10.77 10.56
CA THR A 24 9.23 -9.97 10.16
C THR A 24 8.22 -10.78 9.38
N GLY A 25 7.03 -10.22 9.21
CA GLY A 25 6.02 -10.74 8.28
C GLY A 25 6.26 -10.34 6.83
N CYS A 26 7.25 -9.49 6.50
CA CYS A 26 7.31 -8.82 5.20
C CYS A 26 7.40 -9.79 4.02
N LEU A 27 8.22 -10.84 4.11
CA LEU A 27 8.31 -11.87 3.06
C LEU A 27 7.01 -12.67 2.92
N ALA A 28 6.38 -13.04 4.04
CA ALA A 28 5.12 -13.78 4.04
C ALA A 28 3.98 -12.94 3.43
N LEU A 29 3.89 -11.65 3.77
CA LEU A 29 2.90 -10.73 3.22
C LEU A 29 3.07 -10.55 1.72
N SER A 30 4.31 -10.42 1.23
CA SER A 30 4.59 -10.31 -0.21
C SER A 30 4.11 -11.55 -0.95
N ARG A 31 4.51 -12.75 -0.47
CA ARG A 31 4.11 -14.01 -1.08
C ARG A 31 2.60 -14.23 -1.08
N LEU A 32 1.92 -13.93 0.03
CA LEU A 32 0.46 -14.06 0.10
C LEU A 32 -0.25 -13.17 -0.93
N ASN A 33 0.23 -11.93 -1.12
CA ASN A 33 -0.32 -11.04 -2.15
C ASN A 33 -0.06 -11.57 -3.56
N ASP A 34 1.10 -12.19 -3.83
CA ASP A 34 1.37 -12.84 -5.12
C ASP A 34 0.49 -14.08 -5.35
N GLU A 35 0.14 -14.79 -4.27
CA GLU A 35 -0.75 -15.96 -4.30
C GLU A 35 -2.25 -15.59 -4.31
N GLY A 36 -2.59 -14.30 -4.40
CA GLY A 36 -3.97 -13.83 -4.51
C GLY A 36 -4.70 -13.63 -3.17
N VAL A 37 -4.00 -13.79 -2.03
CA VAL A 37 -4.54 -13.48 -0.71
C VAL A 37 -4.16 -12.05 -0.35
N THR A 38 -5.14 -11.18 -0.13
CA THR A 38 -4.85 -9.80 0.26
C THR A 38 -4.17 -9.79 1.64
N ALA A 39 -2.92 -9.35 1.70
CA ALA A 39 -2.15 -9.39 2.94
C ALA A 39 -1.57 -8.02 3.30
N GLY A 40 -2.05 -7.46 4.42
CA GLY A 40 -1.69 -6.13 4.91
C GLY A 40 -0.76 -6.17 6.12
N CYS A 41 -0.10 -5.05 6.40
CA CYS A 41 0.79 -4.89 7.54
C CYS A 41 0.09 -4.21 8.73
N GLU A 42 0.76 -4.27 9.88
CA GLU A 42 0.47 -3.49 11.11
C GLU A 42 -0.94 -3.62 11.72
N GLY A 43 -1.73 -4.61 11.30
CA GLY A 43 -3.10 -4.74 11.78
C GLY A 43 -4.04 -3.65 11.23
N ASP A 44 -3.65 -2.90 10.20
CA ASP A 44 -4.46 -1.82 9.62
C ASP A 44 -5.62 -2.40 8.79
N VAL A 45 -6.74 -2.67 9.46
CA VAL A 45 -7.94 -3.27 8.86
C VAL A 45 -8.53 -2.40 7.74
N PRO A 46 -8.68 -1.07 7.91
CA PRO A 46 -9.17 -0.23 6.81
C PRO A 46 -8.25 -0.26 5.58
N ALA A 47 -6.92 -0.38 5.77
CA ALA A 47 -5.99 -0.38 4.64
C ALA A 47 -6.00 -1.74 3.94
N LEU A 48 -6.10 -2.82 4.73
CA LEU A 48 -6.37 -4.16 4.22
C LEU A 48 -7.64 -4.20 3.39
N LEU A 49 -8.72 -3.58 3.87
CA LEU A 49 -9.99 -3.50 3.13
C LEU A 49 -9.80 -2.74 1.81
N THR A 50 -9.06 -1.63 1.82
CA THR A 50 -8.75 -0.88 0.60
C THR A 50 -8.00 -1.74 -0.42
N MET A 51 -6.98 -2.50 0.02
CA MET A 51 -6.29 -3.47 -0.85
C MET A 51 -7.22 -4.57 -1.36
N HIS A 52 -8.14 -5.04 -0.52
CA HIS A 52 -9.03 -6.15 -0.87
C HIS A 52 -10.07 -5.72 -1.91
N VAL A 53 -10.68 -4.54 -1.73
CA VAL A 53 -11.56 -3.93 -2.74
C VAL A 53 -10.81 -3.78 -4.07
N HIS A 54 -9.58 -3.24 -4.03
CA HIS A 54 -8.79 -3.12 -5.26
C HIS A 54 -8.59 -4.47 -5.94
N ARG A 55 -8.21 -5.52 -5.19
CA ARG A 55 -8.04 -6.88 -5.73
C ARG A 55 -9.33 -7.44 -6.33
N ILE A 56 -10.49 -7.20 -5.72
CA ILE A 56 -11.77 -7.65 -6.27
C ILE A 56 -12.04 -6.99 -7.63
N LEU A 57 -11.69 -5.71 -7.77
CA LEU A 57 -11.92 -4.95 -9.00
C LEU A 57 -10.90 -5.25 -10.09
N SER A 58 -9.62 -5.41 -9.75
CA SER A 58 -8.54 -5.55 -10.71
C SER A 58 -8.05 -6.99 -10.92
N GLY A 59 -8.26 -7.88 -9.96
CA GLY A 59 -7.59 -9.17 -9.87
C GLY A 59 -6.11 -9.09 -9.47
N GLU A 60 -5.55 -7.89 -9.32
CA GLU A 60 -4.12 -7.66 -9.11
C GLU A 60 -3.78 -7.36 -7.65
N ALA A 61 -2.50 -7.51 -7.31
CA ALA A 61 -1.97 -7.02 -6.04
C ALA A 61 -1.81 -5.49 -6.06
N SER A 62 -1.82 -4.90 -4.86
CA SER A 62 -1.55 -3.48 -4.64
C SER A 62 -0.47 -3.30 -3.58
N PHE A 63 0.10 -2.11 -3.49
CA PHE A 63 1.15 -1.79 -2.54
C PHE A 63 0.64 -0.90 -1.41
N MET A 64 0.63 -1.45 -0.19
CA MET A 64 0.38 -0.68 1.03
C MET A 64 1.65 0.11 1.39
N ALA A 65 1.54 1.43 1.48
CA ALA A 65 2.69 2.30 1.75
C ALA A 65 2.34 3.55 2.56
N ASN A 66 3.34 4.08 3.27
CA ASN A 66 3.23 5.32 4.02
C ASN A 66 3.73 6.48 3.16
N PRO A 67 3.01 7.62 3.08
CA PRO A 67 3.55 8.84 2.51
C PRO A 67 4.66 9.35 3.42
N SER A 68 5.91 9.17 3.01
CA SER A 68 7.10 9.39 3.84
C SER A 68 7.74 10.75 3.63
N VAL A 69 7.63 11.32 2.42
CA VAL A 69 8.22 12.62 2.07
C VAL A 69 7.29 13.37 1.13
N PHE A 70 7.01 14.64 1.42
CA PHE A 70 6.22 15.55 0.59
C PHE A 70 7.12 16.63 0.00
N LEU A 71 7.07 16.82 -1.32
CA LEU A 71 7.91 17.74 -2.10
C LEU A 71 7.03 18.48 -3.13
N GLY A 72 6.25 19.45 -2.67
CA GLY A 72 5.22 20.08 -3.51
C GLY A 72 4.16 19.06 -3.90
N ASP A 73 3.96 18.86 -5.20
CA ASP A 73 3.03 17.84 -5.72
C ASP A 73 3.63 16.42 -5.72
N ASP A 74 4.93 16.26 -5.49
CA ASP A 74 5.57 14.94 -5.46
C ASP A 74 5.51 14.33 -4.05
N VAL A 75 5.05 13.09 -3.92
CA VAL A 75 5.02 12.34 -2.66
C VAL A 75 5.81 11.05 -2.80
N VAL A 76 6.76 10.82 -1.89
CA VAL A 76 7.47 9.53 -1.80
C VAL A 76 6.72 8.64 -0.83
N PHE A 77 6.24 7.51 -1.33
CA PHE A 77 5.63 6.46 -0.54
C PHE A 77 6.65 5.34 -0.28
N ALA A 78 6.66 4.79 0.93
CA ALA A 78 7.56 3.70 1.26
C ALA A 78 6.92 2.66 2.20
N HIS A 79 7.35 1.40 2.08
CA HIS A 79 7.03 0.33 3.04
C HIS A 79 8.02 -0.84 2.94
N CYS A 80 8.14 -1.64 4.00
CA CYS A 80 9.09 -2.75 4.11
C CYS A 80 8.70 -4.03 3.34
N THR A 81 7.54 -4.08 2.69
CA THR A 81 7.07 -5.25 1.93
C THR A 81 6.34 -4.81 0.68
N VAL A 82 6.46 -5.58 -0.40
CA VAL A 82 5.72 -5.39 -1.65
C VAL A 82 5.52 -6.75 -2.30
N ALA A 83 4.40 -6.97 -2.98
CA ALA A 83 4.19 -8.17 -3.78
C ALA A 83 5.19 -8.21 -4.94
N SER A 84 5.83 -9.36 -5.19
CA SER A 84 6.87 -9.46 -6.23
C SER A 84 6.30 -9.31 -7.65
N SER A 85 5.02 -9.63 -7.83
CA SER A 85 4.30 -9.50 -9.10
C SER A 85 4.13 -8.06 -9.60
N ILE A 86 4.28 -7.06 -8.73
CA ILE A 86 3.99 -5.65 -9.06
C ILE A 86 5.22 -4.74 -9.13
N VAL A 87 6.43 -5.30 -9.03
CA VAL A 87 7.70 -4.55 -9.08
C VAL A 87 8.77 -5.29 -9.88
N ASP A 88 9.75 -4.55 -10.36
CA ASP A 88 10.99 -5.10 -10.94
C ASP A 88 12.15 -4.99 -9.95
N ASN A 89 13.32 -5.52 -10.33
CA ASN A 89 14.61 -5.34 -9.64
C ASN A 89 14.55 -5.65 -8.14
N ILE A 90 13.92 -6.76 -7.79
CA ILE A 90 13.71 -7.14 -6.38
C ILE A 90 15.03 -7.33 -5.66
N LYS A 91 15.13 -6.75 -4.47
CA LYS A 91 16.25 -6.93 -3.56
C LYS A 91 15.76 -7.31 -2.17
N TRP A 92 16.39 -8.31 -1.59
CA TRP A 92 16.23 -8.65 -0.18
C TRP A 92 16.99 -7.64 0.68
N ARG A 93 16.34 -7.16 1.73
CA ARG A 93 16.87 -6.18 2.69
C ARG A 93 16.50 -6.62 4.09
N SER A 94 17.12 -6.04 5.11
CA SER A 94 16.57 -6.13 6.47
C SER A 94 15.29 -5.28 6.58
N HIS A 95 14.47 -5.51 7.60
CA HIS A 95 13.43 -4.55 7.97
C HIS A 95 14.04 -3.18 8.28
N PHE A 96 13.36 -2.08 7.93
CA PHE A 96 13.93 -0.74 8.07
C PHE A 96 14.18 -0.35 9.52
N GLU A 97 13.13 -0.35 10.34
CA GLU A 97 13.17 0.18 11.71
C GLU A 97 14.01 -0.68 12.65
N SER A 98 14.06 -1.99 12.42
CA SER A 98 14.67 -2.93 13.36
C SER A 98 15.98 -3.52 12.87
N GLY A 99 16.27 -3.48 11.57
CA GLY A 99 17.42 -4.18 10.99
C GLY A 99 17.32 -5.71 11.04
N ILE A 100 16.19 -6.27 11.48
CA ILE A 100 15.98 -7.72 11.69
C ILE A 100 15.14 -8.32 10.58
N GLY A 101 15.33 -9.61 10.29
CA GLY A 101 14.51 -10.37 9.35
C GLY A 101 14.68 -9.90 7.90
N VAL A 102 13.69 -10.21 7.06
CA VAL A 102 13.72 -9.92 5.62
C VAL A 102 12.61 -8.93 5.27
N GLY A 103 12.98 -7.74 4.81
CA GLY A 103 12.15 -6.81 4.04
C GLY A 103 12.41 -6.94 2.54
N ILE A 104 11.50 -6.37 1.75
CA ILE A 104 11.54 -6.45 0.28
C ILE A 104 11.60 -5.05 -0.30
N SER A 105 12.56 -4.86 -1.19
CA SER A 105 12.70 -3.67 -2.03
C SER A 105 12.42 -4.07 -3.47
N GLY A 106 11.68 -3.26 -4.21
CA GLY A 106 11.50 -3.37 -5.65
C GLY A 106 11.30 -2.00 -6.27
N THR A 107 11.37 -1.93 -7.60
CA THR A 107 11.22 -0.68 -8.36
C THR A 107 9.95 -0.70 -9.19
N TYR A 108 9.19 0.39 -9.16
CA TYR A 108 8.09 0.63 -10.09
C TYR A 108 8.62 1.27 -11.37
N ARG A 109 8.08 0.85 -12.52
CA ARG A 109 8.29 1.54 -13.79
C ARG A 109 7.52 2.87 -13.81
N PRO A 110 7.97 3.87 -14.58
CA PRO A 110 7.19 5.07 -14.84
C PRO A 110 5.81 4.75 -15.44
N GLY A 111 4.83 5.59 -15.13
CA GLY A 111 3.47 5.50 -15.63
C GLY A 111 2.43 5.84 -14.57
N THR A 112 1.16 5.81 -14.99
CA THR A 112 0.02 6.16 -14.14
C THR A 112 -0.12 5.21 -12.96
N MET A 113 -0.43 5.79 -11.80
CA MET A 113 -0.66 5.06 -10.56
C MET A 113 -1.81 5.73 -9.79
N THR A 114 -2.71 4.90 -9.27
CA THR A 114 -3.82 5.33 -8.41
C THR A 114 -3.42 5.14 -6.94
N VAL A 115 -3.65 6.15 -6.11
CA VAL A 115 -3.48 6.16 -4.66
C VAL A 115 -4.86 6.14 -4.01
N MET A 116 -5.12 5.18 -3.13
CA MET A 116 -6.45 4.94 -2.54
C MET A 116 -6.36 4.76 -1.03
N ARG A 117 -7.39 5.19 -0.31
CA ARG A 117 -7.54 4.94 1.12
C ARG A 117 -9.00 5.03 1.56
N LEU A 118 -9.62 3.90 1.92
CA LEU A 118 -10.86 3.88 2.69
C LEU A 118 -10.59 4.25 4.16
N GLY A 119 -11.47 5.04 4.76
CA GLY A 119 -11.33 5.46 6.15
C GLY A 119 -12.49 6.32 6.66
N GLY A 120 -12.22 7.09 7.70
CA GLY A 120 -13.23 7.79 8.49
C GLY A 120 -13.83 6.90 9.59
N PRO A 121 -14.59 7.49 10.54
CA PRO A 121 -15.10 6.77 11.71
C PRO A 121 -15.91 5.51 11.37
N ASP A 122 -16.70 5.58 10.28
CA ASP A 122 -17.62 4.52 9.86
C ASP A 122 -17.23 3.89 8.51
N LEU A 123 -15.96 4.05 8.07
CA LEU A 123 -15.49 3.66 6.73
C LEU A 123 -16.27 4.28 5.56
N GLY A 124 -17.04 5.33 5.81
CA GLY A 124 -17.87 6.01 4.82
C GLY A 124 -17.12 7.01 3.94
N LYS A 125 -15.79 7.05 3.98
CA LYS A 125 -14.98 7.96 3.14
C LYS A 125 -13.91 7.21 2.37
N VAL A 126 -13.61 7.69 1.17
CA VAL A 126 -12.45 7.27 0.38
C VAL A 126 -11.66 8.49 -0.09
N PHE A 127 -10.33 8.42 0.06
CA PHE A 127 -9.40 9.26 -0.68
C PHE A 127 -8.98 8.49 -1.93
N ILE A 128 -9.10 9.10 -3.10
CA ILE A 128 -8.65 8.50 -4.35
C ILE A 128 -8.10 9.54 -5.32
N ALA A 129 -6.86 9.32 -5.75
CA ALA A 129 -6.16 10.20 -6.67
C ALA A 129 -5.34 9.42 -7.67
N GLU A 130 -5.24 9.93 -8.88
CA GLU A 130 -4.36 9.42 -9.93
C GLU A 130 -3.17 10.35 -10.08
N GLY A 131 -2.01 9.76 -10.32
CA GLY A 131 -0.76 10.48 -10.50
C GLY A 131 0.21 9.69 -11.35
N GLU A 132 1.42 10.22 -11.50
CA GLU A 132 2.45 9.63 -12.34
C GLU A 132 3.66 9.21 -11.50
N VAL A 133 4.12 7.98 -11.69
CA VAL A 133 5.38 7.49 -11.11
C VAL A 133 6.53 8.24 -11.79
N VAL A 134 7.26 9.03 -10.99
CA VAL A 134 8.41 9.82 -11.44
C VAL A 134 9.71 9.20 -10.90
N PRO A 135 10.88 9.44 -11.54
CA PRO A 135 12.15 8.86 -11.10
C PRO A 135 12.43 9.11 -9.62
N HIS A 136 12.96 8.14 -8.88
CA HIS A 136 13.26 8.27 -7.45
C HIS A 136 14.59 7.59 -7.14
N GLU A 137 15.48 8.31 -6.47
CA GLU A 137 16.71 7.72 -5.94
C GLU A 137 16.41 7.05 -4.61
N PHE A 138 16.81 5.78 -4.48
CA PHE A 138 16.59 5.03 -3.26
C PHE A 138 17.27 5.70 -2.06
N ARG A 139 16.53 5.81 -0.95
CA ARG A 139 17.00 6.39 0.30
C ARG A 139 17.12 5.35 1.40
N GLU A 140 18.27 5.25 2.05
CA GLU A 140 18.48 4.30 3.16
C GLU A 140 17.72 4.68 4.44
N ASP A 141 17.31 5.94 4.59
CA ASP A 141 16.56 6.46 5.73
C ASP A 141 15.04 6.33 5.58
N LEU A 142 14.58 5.54 4.62
CA LEU A 142 13.17 5.19 4.39
C LEU A 142 12.97 3.67 4.32
N CYS A 143 11.71 3.24 4.37
CA CYS A 143 11.32 1.85 4.17
C CYS A 143 11.76 1.27 2.80
N ARG A 144 11.74 -0.06 2.67
CA ARG A 144 12.53 -0.78 1.64
C ARG A 144 12.03 -0.68 0.20
N THR A 145 10.73 -0.71 -0.04
CA THR A 145 10.18 -0.37 -1.35
C THR A 145 9.77 1.09 -1.31
N GLN A 146 10.18 1.87 -2.31
CA GLN A 146 9.94 3.31 -2.39
C GLN A 146 9.45 3.67 -3.78
N VAL A 147 8.48 4.57 -3.85
CA VAL A 147 7.97 5.09 -5.12
C VAL A 147 7.63 6.56 -4.94
N ARG A 148 8.10 7.40 -5.87
CA ARG A 148 7.72 8.81 -5.93
C ARG A 148 6.60 8.97 -6.94
N ILE A 149 5.49 9.55 -6.51
CA ILE A 149 4.32 9.81 -7.34
C ILE A 149 4.05 11.30 -7.35
N ARG A 150 3.88 11.89 -8.53
CA ARG A 150 3.39 13.25 -8.69
C ARG A 150 1.86 13.25 -8.63
N LEU A 151 1.30 13.98 -7.69
CA LEU A 151 -0.13 14.07 -7.35
C LEU A 151 -0.59 15.53 -7.32
N PRO A 152 -0.74 16.19 -8.48
CA PRO A 152 -1.03 17.62 -8.55
C PRO A 152 -2.35 17.97 -7.84
N GLY A 153 -2.30 18.97 -6.95
CA GLY A 153 -3.48 19.52 -6.29
C GLY A 153 -4.05 18.70 -5.12
N VAL A 154 -3.53 17.50 -4.85
CA VAL A 154 -4.01 16.64 -3.74
C VAL A 154 -2.91 16.26 -2.74
N ALA A 155 -1.63 16.50 -3.06
CA ALA A 155 -0.51 16.17 -2.18
C ALA A 155 -0.57 16.92 -0.83
N ASP A 156 -0.95 18.20 -0.81
CA ASP A 156 -1.12 18.97 0.45
C ASP A 156 -2.26 18.39 1.30
N THR A 157 -3.41 18.11 0.67
CA THR A 157 -4.57 17.50 1.33
C THR A 157 -4.21 16.14 1.95
N LEU A 158 -3.51 15.29 1.20
CA LEU A 158 -3.01 14.00 1.66
C LEU A 158 -2.12 14.13 2.91
N GLY A 159 -1.26 15.15 2.94
CA GLY A 159 -0.35 15.38 4.08
C GLY A 159 -1.04 15.98 5.31
N ARG A 160 -2.08 16.80 5.12
CA ARG A 160 -2.72 17.55 6.21
C ARG A 160 -3.95 16.88 6.80
N VAL A 161 -4.72 16.17 5.98
CA VAL A 161 -5.99 15.54 6.39
C VAL A 161 -6.08 14.09 5.88
N PRO A 162 -5.10 13.22 6.17
CA PRO A 162 -5.14 11.83 5.72
C PRO A 162 -6.24 11.04 6.43
N LEU A 163 -6.87 10.13 5.68
CA LEU A 163 -7.82 9.14 6.24
C LEU A 163 -7.12 7.99 6.99
N GLY A 164 -5.78 7.93 6.94
CA GLY A 164 -4.94 7.03 7.71
C GLY A 164 -3.47 7.11 7.27
N ASN A 165 -2.57 6.44 7.97
CA ASN A 165 -1.14 6.48 7.61
C ASN A 165 -0.83 5.66 6.35
N HIS A 166 -1.42 4.48 6.22
CA HIS A 166 -1.25 3.64 5.03
C HIS A 166 -2.16 4.06 3.89
N HIS A 167 -1.59 4.15 2.70
CA HIS A 167 -2.28 4.34 1.44
C HIS A 167 -1.96 3.20 0.49
N ILE A 168 -2.91 2.86 -0.38
CA ILE A 168 -2.80 1.74 -1.30
C ILE A 168 -2.50 2.26 -2.69
N LEU A 169 -1.40 1.80 -3.27
CA LEU A 169 -0.92 2.20 -4.58
C LEU A 169 -1.18 1.07 -5.58
N ALA A 170 -1.82 1.38 -6.70
CA ALA A 170 -2.09 0.44 -7.78
C ALA A 170 -1.73 1.02 -9.14
N ARG A 171 -1.07 0.23 -10.00
CA ARG A 171 -0.68 0.68 -11.36
C ARG A 171 -1.93 0.87 -12.22
N GLY A 172 -1.94 1.93 -13.02
CA GLY A 172 -3.08 2.30 -13.88
C GLY A 172 -4.01 3.34 -13.25
N ALA A 173 -4.97 3.77 -14.06
CA ALA A 173 -6.05 4.69 -13.70
C ALA A 173 -7.27 3.89 -13.24
N TRP A 174 -7.58 3.95 -11.95
CA TRP A 174 -8.65 3.18 -11.31
C TRP A 174 -9.73 4.05 -10.68
N LYS A 175 -9.61 5.39 -10.76
CA LYS A 175 -10.51 6.31 -10.05
C LYS A 175 -11.96 6.14 -10.46
N ASP A 176 -12.23 6.06 -11.75
CA ASP A 176 -13.60 5.93 -12.27
C ASP A 176 -14.21 4.57 -11.88
N ILE A 177 -13.47 3.48 -12.07
CA ILE A 177 -13.93 2.12 -11.70
C ILE A 177 -14.22 2.04 -10.18
N TRP A 178 -13.38 2.64 -9.35
CA TRP A 178 -13.63 2.73 -7.92
C TRP A 178 -14.86 3.57 -7.60
N SER A 179 -15.05 4.68 -8.29
CA SER A 179 -16.18 5.57 -8.06
C SER A 179 -17.51 4.86 -8.38
N ASP A 180 -17.57 4.20 -9.53
CA ASP A 180 -18.73 3.41 -9.95
C ASP A 180 -19.00 2.24 -8.99
N ALA A 181 -17.94 1.55 -8.54
CA ALA A 181 -18.07 0.41 -7.63
C ALA A 181 -18.55 0.82 -6.23
N LEU A 182 -18.21 2.03 -5.76
CA LEU A 182 -18.55 2.52 -4.43
C LEU A 182 -19.89 3.29 -4.37
N GLU A 183 -20.42 3.75 -5.51
CA GLU A 183 -21.70 4.48 -5.60
C GLU A 183 -22.85 3.80 -4.82
N PRO A 184 -23.09 2.48 -4.94
CA PRO A 184 -24.22 1.83 -4.25
C PRO A 184 -24.10 1.82 -2.72
N PHE A 185 -22.91 2.08 -2.19
CA PHE A 185 -22.62 2.04 -0.75
C PHE A 185 -22.70 3.41 -0.08
N GLY A 186 -22.93 4.49 -0.84
CA GLY A 186 -23.03 5.84 -0.30
C GLY A 186 -21.73 6.33 0.36
N ILE A 187 -20.58 5.85 -0.12
CA ILE A 187 -19.26 6.25 0.38
C ILE A 187 -18.91 7.62 -0.22
N ASP A 188 -18.50 8.55 0.63
CA ASP A 188 -18.05 9.89 0.26
C ASP A 188 -16.67 9.81 -0.42
N ILE A 189 -16.64 10.16 -1.71
CA ILE A 189 -15.42 10.18 -2.51
C ILE A 189 -14.81 11.57 -2.38
N GLY A 190 -13.83 11.68 -1.48
CA GLY A 190 -13.07 12.91 -1.30
C GLY A 190 -12.26 13.24 -2.55
N SER A 191 -12.47 14.44 -3.09
CA SER A 191 -11.64 15.06 -4.13
C SER A 191 -10.35 15.63 -3.57
#